data_AF-A0A136J8P9-F1
#
_entry.id   AF-A0A136J8P9-F1
#
_cell.length_a   1.000
_cell.length_b   1.000
_cell.length_c   1.000
_cell.angle_alpha   90.00
_cell.angle_beta   90.00
_cell.angle_gamma   90.00
#
_symmetry.space_group_name_H-M   'P 1'
#
loop_
_entity.id
_entity.type
_entity.pdbx_description
1 polymer ?
#
loop_
_entity_poly.entity_id
_entity_poly.type
_entity_poly.pdbx_seq_one_letter_code
_entity_poly.pdbx_strand_id
1 'polypeptide(L)'
;MSGEVQPLDQISRPSQWPYCIWYPDIAPEDTYRKLATVVPAMRYQVGRACAVAGYADLYHELDDLLPDPSIAEEARESPHEGSRVIFDTIMASPARYAVMDDYNLTVTLDSPAPGAVLNADTAVLSTLSAGYSFAKDIHRAAPQYYFNITEDLGLGLERRDPKRAALAPHEAALLTQPLPRDLPTMRKDLLILVAAYEGNVDRYARLRRPGRSVPYELHCLVHGVYRSTAMAMWLSRRPDIIQTVERGWDWTEGPLRRGINARHVMNGYTRHLLPTADPYVPDEELPYWIWYPTMPHPGILHDLAVARPAMRPQCVRACIAGGFKGVYTQIMDWYGPDDKAEDEENGRVPLPAVLAIHAEAKR
;
A
#
# COMPACT_ATOMS: atom_id res chain seq x y z
N MET A 1 28.02 -22.31 -6.21
CA MET A 1 27.05 -23.39 -6.53
C MET A 1 27.78 -24.60 -7.11
N SER A 2 27.34 -25.83 -6.86
CA SER A 2 28.02 -27.08 -7.27
C SER A 2 27.93 -27.43 -8.76
N GLY A 3 27.08 -26.74 -9.53
CA GLY A 3 26.88 -27.01 -10.97
C GLY A 3 26.07 -28.28 -11.28
N GLU A 4 25.64 -29.02 -10.26
CA GLU A 4 24.84 -30.23 -10.42
C GLU A 4 23.34 -29.93 -10.33
N VAL A 5 22.59 -30.31 -11.37
CA VAL A 5 21.11 -30.32 -11.37
C VAL A 5 20.67 -31.71 -10.92
N GLN A 6 20.10 -31.81 -9.71
CA GLN A 6 19.60 -33.09 -9.18
C GLN A 6 18.37 -33.59 -9.96
N PRO A 7 18.14 -34.92 -10.02
CA PRO A 7 16.95 -35.47 -10.65
C PRO A 7 15.65 -35.02 -9.96
N LEU A 8 14.61 -34.80 -10.78
CA LEU A 8 13.30 -34.22 -10.41
C LEU A 8 12.38 -35.15 -9.58
N ASP A 9 12.81 -36.37 -9.26
CA ASP A 9 12.00 -37.37 -8.55
C ASP A 9 11.64 -36.96 -7.11
N GLN A 10 12.21 -35.87 -6.60
CA GLN A 10 12.00 -35.36 -5.25
C GLN A 10 11.09 -34.12 -5.14
N ILE A 11 10.77 -33.42 -6.24
CA ILE A 11 9.97 -32.17 -6.18
C ILE A 11 8.65 -32.31 -6.95
N SER A 12 7.62 -32.80 -6.26
CA SER A 12 6.35 -33.18 -6.88
C SER A 12 5.36 -32.02 -7.09
N ARG A 13 5.63 -30.80 -6.59
CA ARG A 13 4.69 -29.67 -6.66
C ARG A 13 5.33 -28.38 -7.18
N PRO A 14 4.69 -27.65 -8.11
CA PRO A 14 5.18 -26.35 -8.60
C PRO A 14 5.44 -25.32 -7.49
N SER A 15 4.67 -25.37 -6.40
CA SER A 15 4.84 -24.49 -5.23
C SER A 15 6.12 -24.74 -4.43
N GLN A 16 6.89 -25.77 -4.78
CA GLN A 16 8.18 -26.10 -4.14
C GLN A 16 9.37 -25.72 -5.02
N TRP A 17 9.13 -25.16 -6.20
CA TRP A 17 10.21 -24.73 -7.08
C TRP A 17 10.76 -23.39 -6.59
N PRO A 18 12.10 -23.23 -6.59
CA PRO A 18 12.70 -21.97 -6.21
C PRO A 18 12.29 -20.89 -7.21
N TYR A 19 11.96 -19.73 -6.69
CA TYR A 19 11.57 -18.57 -7.50
C TYR A 19 12.81 -17.74 -7.85
N CYS A 20 13.79 -17.66 -6.94
CA CYS A 20 15.04 -16.96 -7.14
C CYS A 20 16.23 -17.93 -7.18
N ILE A 21 16.83 -18.13 -8.37
CA ILE A 21 17.90 -19.14 -8.58
C ILE A 21 19.28 -18.53 -8.90
N TRP A 22 19.40 -17.21 -8.79
CA TRP A 22 20.59 -16.46 -9.20
C TRP A 22 21.20 -15.60 -8.08
N TYR A 23 20.53 -15.53 -6.92
CA TYR A 23 21.01 -14.82 -5.75
C TYR A 23 21.42 -15.83 -4.65
N PRO A 24 22.49 -15.59 -3.86
CA PRO A 24 23.40 -14.44 -3.91
C PRO A 24 24.44 -14.49 -5.03
N ASP A 25 24.65 -15.67 -5.62
CA ASP A 25 25.68 -15.90 -6.63
C ASP A 25 25.06 -16.49 -7.91
N ILE A 26 25.58 -16.03 -9.05
CA ILE A 26 25.15 -16.47 -10.38
C ILE A 26 25.81 -17.82 -10.70
N ALA A 27 25.03 -18.77 -11.23
CA ALA A 27 25.58 -20.04 -11.72
C ALA A 27 26.21 -19.88 -13.12
N PRO A 28 27.16 -20.76 -13.51
CA PRO A 28 27.67 -20.79 -14.88
C PRO A 28 26.55 -21.04 -15.90
N GLU A 29 26.67 -20.43 -17.08
CA GLU A 29 25.69 -20.52 -18.18
C GLU A 29 25.27 -21.97 -18.51
N ASP A 30 26.21 -22.91 -18.57
CA ASP A 30 25.92 -24.34 -18.82
C ASP A 30 25.00 -24.98 -17.77
N THR A 31 25.04 -24.49 -16.53
CA THR A 31 24.17 -24.97 -15.45
C THR A 31 22.72 -24.57 -15.74
N TYR A 32 22.53 -23.31 -16.15
CA TYR A 32 21.24 -22.77 -16.52
C TYR A 32 20.69 -23.41 -17.81
N ARG A 33 21.55 -23.65 -18.81
CA ARG A 33 21.21 -24.39 -20.03
C ARG A 33 20.72 -25.81 -19.71
N LYS A 34 21.45 -26.53 -18.85
CA LYS A 34 21.05 -27.87 -18.38
C LYS A 34 19.74 -27.82 -17.61
N LEU A 35 19.54 -26.84 -16.73
CA LEU A 35 18.31 -26.68 -15.95
C LEU A 35 17.09 -26.43 -16.84
N ALA A 36 17.19 -25.50 -17.80
CA ALA A 36 16.12 -25.19 -18.75
C ALA A 36 15.75 -26.38 -19.66
N THR A 37 16.71 -27.28 -19.90
CA THR A 37 16.51 -28.51 -20.68
C THR A 37 15.82 -29.59 -19.86
N VAL A 38 16.31 -29.85 -18.64
CA VAL A 38 15.79 -30.92 -17.77
C VAL A 38 14.48 -30.53 -17.11
N VAL A 39 14.28 -29.24 -16.84
CA VAL A 39 13.10 -28.68 -16.14
C VAL A 39 12.52 -27.51 -16.96
N PRO A 40 11.82 -27.77 -18.08
CA PRO A 40 11.29 -26.72 -18.96
C PRO A 40 10.41 -25.69 -18.24
N ALA A 41 9.73 -26.11 -17.18
CA ALA A 41 8.83 -25.24 -16.44
C ALA A 41 9.56 -24.23 -15.52
N MET A 42 10.89 -24.31 -15.41
CA MET A 42 11.75 -23.30 -14.75
C MET A 42 12.41 -22.32 -15.74
N ARG A 43 12.04 -22.35 -17.03
CA ARG A 43 12.66 -21.50 -18.06
C ARG A 43 12.56 -20.00 -17.76
N TYR A 44 11.49 -19.52 -17.13
CA TYR A 44 11.37 -18.11 -16.75
C TYR A 44 12.35 -17.71 -15.65
N GLN A 45 12.57 -18.58 -14.66
CA GLN A 45 13.59 -18.38 -13.63
C GLN A 45 14.99 -18.37 -14.26
N VAL A 46 15.24 -19.26 -15.22
CA VAL A 46 16.48 -19.25 -16.01
C VAL A 46 16.61 -17.98 -16.84
N GLY A 47 15.56 -17.54 -17.52
CA GLY A 47 15.55 -16.32 -18.33
C GLY A 47 15.84 -15.08 -17.48
N ARG A 48 15.27 -14.99 -16.27
CA ARG A 48 15.60 -13.93 -15.31
C ARG A 48 17.05 -14.02 -14.82
N ALA A 49 17.58 -15.23 -14.58
CA ALA A 49 18.99 -15.40 -14.26
C ALA A 49 19.91 -14.95 -15.41
N CYS A 50 19.53 -15.21 -16.66
CA CYS A 50 20.25 -14.72 -17.85
C CYS A 50 20.24 -13.19 -17.92
N ALA A 51 19.11 -12.55 -17.59
CA ALA A 51 19.01 -11.09 -17.49
C ALA A 51 19.96 -10.51 -16.45
N VAL A 52 20.11 -11.16 -15.28
CA VAL A 52 21.09 -10.73 -14.27
C VAL A 52 22.52 -10.93 -14.77
N ALA A 53 22.83 -12.12 -15.30
CA ALA A 53 24.18 -12.55 -15.66
C ALA A 53 24.73 -11.99 -16.98
N GLY A 54 23.84 -11.50 -17.84
CA GLY A 54 24.17 -11.08 -19.20
C GLY A 54 24.35 -12.23 -20.19
N TYR A 55 23.74 -13.39 -19.94
CA TYR A 55 23.76 -14.55 -20.84
C TYR A 55 22.74 -14.39 -21.97
N ALA A 56 22.97 -13.42 -22.86
CA ALA A 56 22.06 -13.10 -23.97
C ALA A 56 21.86 -14.28 -24.92
N ASP A 57 22.93 -15.00 -25.28
CA ASP A 57 22.85 -16.15 -26.17
C ASP A 57 21.95 -17.24 -25.59
N LEU A 58 22.17 -17.62 -24.33
CA LEU A 58 21.30 -18.55 -23.63
C LEU A 58 19.87 -18.03 -23.51
N TYR A 59 19.65 -16.74 -23.23
CA TYR A 59 18.29 -16.18 -23.18
C TYR A 59 17.56 -16.36 -24.52
N HIS A 60 18.24 -16.17 -25.64
CA HIS A 60 17.69 -16.41 -26.97
C HIS A 60 17.49 -17.91 -27.28
N GLU A 61 18.30 -18.81 -26.72
CA GLU A 61 18.04 -20.26 -26.81
C GLU A 61 16.72 -20.68 -26.13
N LEU A 62 16.19 -19.87 -25.20
CA LEU A 62 14.89 -20.09 -24.52
C LEU A 62 13.70 -19.56 -25.33
N ASP A 63 13.69 -19.73 -26.65
CA ASP A 63 12.76 -19.14 -27.64
C ASP A 63 11.24 -19.15 -27.28
N ASP A 64 10.81 -19.91 -26.28
CA ASP A 64 9.44 -19.97 -25.77
C ASP A 64 9.10 -18.92 -24.70
N LEU A 65 10.04 -18.08 -24.28
CA LEU A 65 9.78 -17.01 -23.32
C LEU A 65 9.02 -15.84 -23.95
N LEU A 66 7.80 -15.61 -23.46
CA LEU A 66 7.08 -14.36 -23.71
C LEU A 66 7.83 -13.17 -23.08
N PRO A 67 7.89 -12.00 -23.76
CA PRO A 67 8.55 -10.81 -23.24
C PRO A 67 7.92 -10.34 -21.91
N ASP A 68 8.66 -10.48 -20.82
CA ASP A 68 8.17 -10.20 -19.46
C ASP A 68 8.86 -8.96 -18.85
N PRO A 69 8.11 -7.99 -18.29
CA PRO A 69 8.68 -6.81 -17.64
C PRO A 69 9.66 -7.10 -16.51
N SER A 70 9.48 -8.17 -15.72
CA SER A 70 10.37 -8.47 -14.61
C SER A 70 11.76 -8.89 -15.10
N ILE A 71 11.84 -9.64 -16.19
CA ILE A 71 13.12 -9.95 -16.83
C ILE A 71 13.76 -8.67 -17.37
N ALA A 72 12.98 -7.77 -17.97
CA ALA A 72 13.48 -6.49 -18.47
C ALA A 72 13.97 -5.55 -17.34
N GLU A 73 13.23 -5.43 -16.23
CA GLU A 73 13.64 -4.58 -15.10
C GLU A 73 14.95 -5.06 -14.48
N GLU A 74 15.13 -6.38 -14.38
CA GLU A 74 16.36 -7.02 -13.92
C GLU A 74 17.53 -6.81 -14.90
N ALA A 75 17.27 -7.02 -16.20
CA ALA A 75 18.24 -6.81 -17.27
C ALA A 75 18.76 -5.37 -17.31
N ARG A 76 17.87 -4.39 -17.07
CA ARG A 76 18.21 -2.96 -17.03
C ARG A 76 19.05 -2.57 -15.81
N GLU A 77 18.90 -3.27 -14.69
CA GLU A 77 19.68 -3.05 -13.46
C GLU A 77 21.11 -3.59 -13.60
N SER A 78 21.29 -4.65 -14.41
CA SER A 78 22.57 -5.33 -14.58
C SER A 78 23.58 -4.50 -15.39
N PRO A 79 24.88 -4.50 -15.01
CA PRO A 79 25.91 -3.78 -15.73
C PRO A 79 26.43 -4.52 -16.98
N HIS A 80 25.98 -5.74 -17.24
CA HIS A 80 26.50 -6.57 -18.33
C HIS A 80 25.93 -6.16 -19.71
N GLU A 81 26.78 -6.20 -20.74
CA GLU A 81 26.38 -5.87 -22.10
C GLU A 81 25.26 -6.80 -22.62
N GLY A 82 25.36 -8.10 -22.35
CA GLY A 82 24.32 -9.06 -22.74
C GLY A 82 22.98 -8.80 -22.04
N SER A 83 22.97 -8.27 -20.82
CA SER A 83 21.74 -7.87 -20.14
C SER A 83 21.05 -6.72 -20.88
N ARG A 84 21.82 -5.76 -21.39
CA ARG A 84 21.27 -4.70 -22.23
C ARG A 84 20.62 -5.23 -23.52
N VAL A 85 21.22 -6.24 -24.14
CA VAL A 85 20.64 -6.91 -25.32
C VAL A 85 19.29 -7.55 -24.98
N ILE A 86 19.19 -8.24 -23.83
CA ILE A 86 17.94 -8.84 -23.35
C ILE A 86 16.88 -7.75 -23.10
N PHE A 87 17.26 -6.67 -22.41
CA PHE A 87 16.37 -5.53 -22.17
C PHE A 87 15.83 -4.95 -23.48
N ASP A 88 16.72 -4.62 -24.42
CA ASP A 88 16.36 -4.02 -25.70
C ASP A 88 15.45 -4.96 -26.53
N THR A 89 15.70 -6.28 -26.47
CA THR A 89 14.85 -7.31 -27.11
C THR A 89 13.43 -7.31 -26.54
N ILE A 90 13.29 -7.35 -25.21
CA ILE A 90 11.98 -7.34 -24.55
C ILE A 90 11.24 -6.02 -24.82
N MET A 91 11.95 -4.89 -24.78
CA MET A 91 11.36 -3.57 -24.98
C MET A 91 10.99 -3.27 -26.43
N ALA A 92 11.68 -3.87 -27.40
CA ALA A 92 11.32 -3.80 -28.81
C ALA A 92 10.11 -4.68 -29.18
N SER A 93 9.71 -5.60 -28.29
CA SER A 93 8.57 -6.49 -28.54
C SER A 93 7.25 -5.71 -28.60
N PRO A 94 6.36 -6.01 -29.57
CA PRO A 94 5.11 -5.28 -29.76
C PRO A 94 4.12 -5.47 -28.59
N ALA A 95 4.23 -6.58 -27.88
CA ALA A 95 3.47 -6.89 -26.68
C ALA A 95 4.39 -7.49 -25.62
N ARG A 96 4.11 -7.13 -24.36
CA ARG A 96 4.75 -7.68 -23.16
C ARG A 96 3.68 -8.28 -22.27
N TYR A 97 4.05 -9.28 -21.49
CA TYR A 97 3.13 -10.14 -20.75
C TYR A 97 3.50 -10.17 -19.28
N ALA A 98 2.50 -10.17 -18.40
CA ALA A 98 2.71 -10.31 -16.95
C ALA A 98 2.78 -11.81 -16.59
N VAL A 99 3.96 -12.40 -16.78
CA VAL A 99 4.21 -13.83 -16.53
C VAL A 99 4.75 -14.03 -15.12
N MET A 100 5.76 -13.26 -14.72
CA MET A 100 6.35 -13.31 -13.38
C MET A 100 5.67 -12.30 -12.44
N ASP A 101 5.33 -12.75 -11.23
CA ASP A 101 4.77 -11.89 -10.16
C ASP A 101 5.55 -12.07 -8.86
N ASP A 102 6.42 -11.09 -8.59
CA ASP A 102 7.30 -11.07 -7.41
C ASP A 102 6.53 -10.85 -6.09
N TYR A 103 5.28 -10.38 -6.12
CA TYR A 103 4.47 -10.25 -4.90
C TYR A 103 3.91 -11.58 -4.42
N ASN A 104 3.64 -12.49 -5.35
CA ASN A 104 3.05 -13.79 -5.06
C ASN A 104 4.02 -14.95 -5.30
N LEU A 105 5.22 -14.67 -5.83
CA LEU A 105 6.24 -15.65 -6.19
C LEU A 105 5.71 -16.70 -7.19
N THR A 106 4.95 -16.22 -8.19
CA THR A 106 4.29 -17.09 -9.18
C THR A 106 4.78 -16.83 -10.59
N VAL A 107 4.79 -17.88 -11.40
CA VAL A 107 5.01 -17.84 -12.85
C VAL A 107 3.74 -18.33 -13.54
N THR A 108 3.06 -17.44 -14.27
CA THR A 108 1.77 -17.72 -14.93
C THR A 108 1.98 -17.99 -16.40
N LEU A 109 2.00 -19.27 -16.78
CA LEU A 109 2.15 -19.70 -18.17
C LEU A 109 0.81 -19.84 -18.90
N ASP A 110 -0.26 -20.11 -18.15
CA ASP A 110 -1.60 -20.28 -18.71
C ASP A 110 -2.27 -18.92 -18.88
N SER A 111 -2.33 -18.44 -20.12
CA SER A 111 -2.98 -17.17 -20.51
C SER A 111 -2.44 -15.93 -19.77
N PRO A 112 -1.14 -15.63 -19.86
CA PRO A 112 -0.56 -14.45 -19.20
C PRO A 112 -1.17 -13.16 -19.76
N ALA A 113 -1.39 -12.19 -18.89
CA ALA A 113 -2.06 -10.94 -19.25
C ALA A 113 -1.18 -10.10 -20.21
N PRO A 114 -1.66 -9.76 -21.41
CA PRO A 114 -0.91 -8.91 -22.34
C PRO A 114 -0.97 -7.44 -21.93
N GLY A 115 -0.07 -6.64 -22.48
CA GLY A 115 -0.04 -5.19 -22.26
C GLY A 115 0.68 -4.76 -20.98
N ALA A 116 1.50 -5.67 -20.42
CA ALA A 116 2.31 -5.38 -19.25
C ALA A 116 3.35 -4.27 -19.56
N VAL A 117 3.68 -3.47 -18.55
CA VAL A 117 4.58 -2.32 -18.66
C VAL A 117 5.60 -2.37 -17.53
N LEU A 118 6.72 -1.66 -17.69
CA LEU A 118 7.66 -1.47 -16.59
C LEU A 118 7.00 -0.60 -15.52
N ASN A 119 6.96 -1.08 -14.28
CA ASN A 119 6.26 -0.39 -13.18
C ASN A 119 7.04 -0.40 -11.86
N ALA A 120 8.32 -0.77 -11.86
CA ALA A 120 9.15 -0.91 -10.67
C ALA A 120 8.52 -1.85 -9.61
N ASP A 121 7.92 -2.93 -10.10
CA ASP A 121 7.29 -3.99 -9.33
C ASP A 121 8.17 -5.24 -9.21
N THR A 122 9.39 -5.19 -9.75
CA THR A 122 10.35 -6.29 -9.74
C THR A 122 11.39 -6.14 -8.63
N ALA A 123 11.69 -7.24 -7.95
CA ALA A 123 12.65 -7.32 -6.86
C ALA A 123 14.03 -7.51 -7.47
N VAL A 124 14.57 -6.41 -8.00
CA VAL A 124 15.86 -6.42 -8.67
C VAL A 124 17.01 -6.65 -7.70
N LEU A 125 18.18 -7.06 -8.20
CA LEU A 125 19.39 -7.36 -7.43
C LEU A 125 19.70 -6.36 -6.31
N SER A 126 19.57 -5.05 -6.59
CA SER A 126 19.83 -4.01 -5.58
C SER A 126 18.86 -4.06 -4.40
N THR A 127 17.62 -4.48 -4.61
CA THR A 127 16.61 -4.66 -3.57
C THR A 127 16.87 -5.88 -2.68
N LEU A 128 17.46 -6.94 -3.24
CA LEU A 128 17.81 -8.17 -2.51
C LEU A 128 19.07 -8.03 -1.64
N SER A 129 19.87 -7.00 -1.89
CA SER A 129 21.05 -6.71 -1.06
C SER A 129 20.70 -6.30 0.39
N ALA A 130 19.45 -5.89 0.62
CA ALA A 130 18.91 -5.67 1.96
C ALA A 130 18.65 -6.99 2.68
N GLY A 131 18.86 -7.02 4.00
CA GLY A 131 18.65 -8.22 4.79
C GLY A 131 18.39 -7.94 6.26
N TYR A 132 17.72 -8.89 6.90
CA TYR A 132 17.33 -8.82 8.31
C TYR A 132 18.24 -9.67 9.16
N SER A 133 18.55 -9.22 10.38
CA SER A 133 19.28 -10.07 11.33
C SER A 133 18.33 -11.13 11.88
N PHE A 134 18.69 -12.40 11.73
CA PHE A 134 17.94 -13.53 12.29
C PHE A 134 17.68 -13.36 13.79
N ALA A 135 18.68 -12.89 14.54
CA ALA A 135 18.59 -12.76 16.00
C ALA A 135 17.68 -11.61 16.47
N LYS A 136 17.52 -10.55 15.66
CA LYS A 136 16.88 -9.30 16.11
C LYS A 136 15.61 -8.96 15.35
N ASP A 137 15.48 -9.40 14.10
CA ASP A 137 14.51 -8.90 13.14
C ASP A 137 13.69 -10.02 12.50
N ILE A 138 13.70 -11.26 13.02
CA ILE A 138 12.94 -12.38 12.44
C ILE A 138 11.43 -12.09 12.31
N HIS A 139 10.87 -11.32 13.24
CA HIS A 139 9.47 -10.87 13.21
C HIS A 139 9.21 -9.81 12.12
N ARG A 140 10.26 -9.14 11.62
CA ARG A 140 10.22 -8.15 10.53
C ARG A 140 10.50 -8.76 9.16
N ALA A 141 11.10 -9.95 9.10
CA ALA A 141 11.22 -10.74 7.88
C ALA A 141 9.88 -11.35 7.41
N ALA A 142 8.79 -11.03 8.12
CA ALA A 142 7.47 -11.53 7.79
C ALA A 142 7.02 -10.99 6.41
N PRO A 143 6.29 -11.78 5.60
CA PRO A 143 5.95 -11.49 4.20
C PRO A 143 5.23 -10.16 3.96
N GLN A 144 4.70 -9.55 5.01
CA GLN A 144 4.06 -8.23 5.00
C GLN A 144 5.04 -7.06 4.79
N TYR A 145 6.35 -7.24 4.97
CA TYR A 145 7.34 -6.17 4.91
C TYR A 145 8.28 -6.28 3.70
N TYR A 146 7.98 -5.50 2.66
CA TYR A 146 8.73 -5.39 1.40
C TYR A 146 8.85 -6.73 0.63
N PHE A 147 8.81 -6.69 -0.71
CA PHE A 147 8.76 -7.93 -1.49
C PHE A 147 10.18 -8.46 -1.69
N ASN A 148 10.51 -9.51 -0.93
CA ASN A 148 11.73 -10.29 -1.08
C ASN A 148 11.36 -11.60 -1.78
N ILE A 149 12.15 -11.95 -2.80
CA ILE A 149 11.95 -13.14 -3.62
C ILE A 149 12.92 -14.28 -3.27
N THR A 150 13.85 -14.06 -2.33
CA THR A 150 14.77 -15.10 -1.86
C THR A 150 14.04 -16.05 -0.91
N GLU A 151 14.38 -17.34 -0.99
CA GLU A 151 13.75 -18.41 -0.21
C GLU A 151 14.02 -18.27 1.30
N ASP A 152 15.12 -17.63 1.67
CA ASP A 152 15.52 -17.33 3.05
C ASP A 152 14.96 -16.01 3.59
N LEU A 153 14.18 -15.27 2.79
CA LEU A 153 13.63 -13.95 3.10
C LEU A 153 14.71 -12.90 3.45
N GLY A 154 15.94 -13.09 3.00
CA GLY A 154 17.06 -12.18 3.23
C GLY A 154 17.56 -12.20 4.68
N LEU A 155 17.29 -13.31 5.40
CA LEU A 155 17.77 -13.52 6.76
C LEU A 155 19.27 -13.76 6.76
N GLY A 156 20.00 -12.94 7.52
CA GLY A 156 21.43 -13.08 7.74
C GLY A 156 21.80 -13.01 9.22
N LEU A 157 23.09 -13.16 9.52
CA LEU A 157 23.60 -12.97 10.88
C LEU A 157 23.47 -11.50 11.32
N GLU A 158 23.76 -10.59 10.39
CA GLU A 158 23.70 -9.14 10.61
C GLU A 158 22.63 -8.49 9.74
N ARG A 159 22.11 -7.36 10.22
CA ARG A 159 21.17 -6.54 9.46
C ARG A 159 21.93 -5.78 8.38
N ARG A 160 21.43 -5.87 7.14
CA ARG A 160 21.91 -5.10 6.00
C ARG A 160 20.81 -4.13 5.60
N ASP A 161 20.97 -2.86 5.99
CA ASP A 161 20.04 -1.84 5.53
C ASP A 161 20.27 -1.58 4.03
N PRO A 162 19.20 -1.48 3.22
CA PRO A 162 19.36 -1.02 1.86
C PRO A 162 20.02 0.35 1.87
N LYS A 163 20.92 0.61 0.92
CA LYS A 163 21.44 1.96 0.72
C LYS A 163 20.24 2.91 0.61
N ARG A 164 20.30 4.03 1.33
CA ARG A 164 19.33 5.12 1.15
C ARG A 164 19.53 5.65 -0.27
N ALA A 165 18.85 5.09 -1.26
CA ALA A 165 18.81 5.61 -2.61
C ALA A 165 18.36 7.07 -2.54
N ALA A 166 19.29 7.97 -2.86
CA ALA A 166 18.94 9.33 -3.24
C ALA A 166 18.29 9.24 -4.61
N LEU A 167 17.15 9.89 -4.80
CA LEU A 167 16.53 9.96 -6.11
C LEU A 167 17.48 10.69 -7.06
N ALA A 168 17.79 10.07 -8.19
CA ALA A 168 18.43 10.75 -9.29
C ALA A 168 17.53 11.89 -9.81
N PRO A 169 18.08 12.93 -10.46
CA PRO A 169 17.28 14.08 -10.92
C PRO A 169 16.07 13.69 -11.79
N HIS A 170 16.22 12.69 -12.64
CA HIS A 170 15.13 12.20 -13.49
C HIS A 170 14.06 11.43 -12.70
N GLU A 171 14.44 10.70 -11.64
CA GLU A 171 13.49 10.03 -10.74
C GLU A 171 12.75 11.05 -9.86
N ALA A 172 13.45 12.10 -9.39
CA ALA A 172 12.85 13.18 -8.64
C ALA A 172 11.84 13.97 -9.49
N ALA A 173 12.11 14.16 -10.78
CA ALA A 173 11.18 14.80 -11.71
C ALA A 173 9.85 14.03 -11.80
N LEU A 174 9.86 12.71 -11.61
CA LEU A 174 8.62 11.92 -11.60
C LEU A 174 7.66 12.36 -10.50
N LEU A 175 8.12 12.95 -9.39
CA LEU A 175 7.25 13.39 -8.29
C LEU A 175 6.22 14.43 -8.74
N THR A 176 6.57 15.27 -9.71
CA THR A 176 5.73 16.40 -10.15
C THR A 176 5.26 16.27 -11.60
N GLN A 177 5.86 15.38 -12.39
CA GLN A 177 5.49 15.14 -13.79
C GLN A 177 4.51 13.96 -13.93
N PRO A 178 3.75 13.89 -15.04
CA PRO A 178 2.99 12.69 -15.39
C PRO A 178 3.90 11.45 -15.40
N LEU A 179 3.39 10.34 -14.88
CA LEU A 179 4.14 9.08 -14.90
C LEU A 179 4.26 8.57 -16.35
N PRO A 180 5.48 8.30 -16.85
CA PRO A 180 5.65 7.72 -18.18
C PRO A 180 4.98 6.34 -18.25
N ARG A 181 4.65 5.83 -19.44
CA ARG A 181 4.03 4.49 -19.56
C ARG A 181 4.89 3.41 -18.91
N ASP A 182 6.18 3.42 -19.23
CA ASP A 182 7.19 2.54 -18.64
C ASP A 182 8.00 3.31 -17.61
N LEU A 183 7.93 2.88 -16.35
CA LEU A 183 8.74 3.46 -15.28
C LEU A 183 10.21 3.04 -15.42
N PRO A 184 11.16 3.91 -15.01
CA PRO A 184 12.54 3.48 -14.81
C PRO A 184 12.62 2.40 -13.70
N THR A 185 13.66 1.58 -13.71
CA THR A 185 13.90 0.63 -12.60
C THR A 185 14.31 1.50 -11.44
N MET A 186 13.47 1.55 -10.40
CA MET A 186 13.71 2.41 -9.26
C MET A 186 12.97 1.91 -8.02
N ARG A 187 13.38 2.38 -6.84
CA ARG A 187 12.57 2.21 -5.63
C ARG A 187 11.43 3.23 -5.61
N LYS A 188 10.26 2.84 -6.11
CA LYS A 188 9.08 3.73 -6.26
C LYS A 188 8.34 4.09 -4.96
N ASP A 189 8.79 3.62 -3.79
CA ASP A 189 8.09 3.85 -2.51
C ASP A 189 7.80 5.33 -2.25
N LEU A 190 8.76 6.23 -2.53
CA LEU A 190 8.53 7.66 -2.35
C LEU A 190 7.45 8.22 -3.30
N LEU A 191 7.34 7.68 -4.51
CA LEU A 191 6.27 8.05 -5.44
C LEU A 191 4.89 7.60 -4.91
N ILE A 192 4.82 6.41 -4.28
CA ILE A 192 3.61 5.91 -3.61
C ILE A 192 3.22 6.85 -2.47
N LEU A 193 4.18 7.18 -1.60
CA LEU A 193 3.96 8.04 -0.43
C LEU A 193 3.49 9.45 -0.81
N VAL A 194 4.10 10.06 -1.83
CA VAL A 194 3.68 11.39 -2.31
C VAL A 194 2.29 11.34 -2.93
N ALA A 195 2.00 10.34 -3.77
CA ALA A 195 0.66 10.19 -4.35
C ALA A 195 -0.43 9.98 -3.29
N ALA A 196 -0.13 9.18 -2.25
CA ALA A 196 -1.00 9.00 -1.10
C ALA A 196 -1.20 10.31 -0.32
N TYR A 197 -0.11 11.01 0.02
CA TYR A 197 -0.13 12.25 0.79
C TYR A 197 -0.91 13.38 0.11
N GLU A 198 -0.79 13.49 -1.22
CA GLU A 198 -1.54 14.45 -2.02
C GLU A 198 -3.01 14.08 -2.22
N GLY A 199 -3.38 12.82 -2.00
CA GLY A 199 -4.72 12.32 -2.31
C GLY A 199 -4.97 12.16 -3.81
N ASN A 200 -3.92 11.86 -4.59
CA ASN A 200 -4.00 11.64 -6.04
C ASN A 200 -4.36 10.18 -6.34
N VAL A 201 -5.63 9.93 -6.66
CA VAL A 201 -6.19 8.58 -6.84
C VAL A 201 -5.52 7.83 -7.99
N ASP A 202 -5.43 8.43 -9.18
CA ASP A 202 -4.90 7.74 -10.38
C ASP A 202 -3.44 7.35 -10.18
N ARG A 203 -2.65 8.28 -9.62
CA ARG A 203 -1.23 8.07 -9.39
C ARG A 203 -0.99 7.03 -8.30
N TYR A 204 -1.75 7.10 -7.20
CA TYR A 204 -1.65 6.13 -6.11
C TYR A 204 -2.11 4.74 -6.57
N ALA A 205 -3.23 4.63 -7.28
CA ALA A 205 -3.76 3.37 -7.79
C ALA A 205 -2.79 2.66 -8.74
N ARG A 206 -2.05 3.43 -9.57
CA ARG A 206 -1.03 2.89 -10.47
C ARG A 206 0.24 2.44 -9.75
N LEU A 207 0.70 3.21 -8.76
CA LEU A 207 2.00 2.99 -8.11
C LEU A 207 1.95 2.00 -6.95
N ARG A 208 0.82 1.92 -6.23
CA ARG A 208 0.69 1.11 -5.02
C ARG A 208 1.09 -0.34 -5.26
N ARG A 209 1.65 -0.96 -4.23
CA ARG A 209 2.06 -2.37 -4.29
C ARG A 209 0.84 -3.26 -4.00
N PRO A 210 0.52 -4.23 -4.87
CA PRO A 210 -0.56 -5.19 -4.61
C PRO A 210 -0.32 -5.99 -3.33
N GLY A 211 -1.31 -5.98 -2.41
CA GLY A 211 -1.28 -6.79 -1.19
C GLY A 211 -0.11 -6.51 -0.23
N ARG A 212 0.60 -5.40 -0.39
CA ARG A 212 1.71 -4.97 0.48
C ARG A 212 1.58 -3.48 0.79
N SER A 213 2.02 -3.09 1.98
CA SER A 213 2.13 -1.69 2.38
C SER A 213 3.58 -1.25 2.45
N VAL A 214 3.87 -0.01 2.08
CA VAL A 214 5.19 0.59 2.32
C VAL A 214 5.22 1.34 3.66
N PRO A 215 6.40 1.49 4.30
CA PRO A 215 6.52 2.27 5.53
C PRO A 215 5.95 3.69 5.36
N TYR A 216 5.19 4.14 6.37
CA TYR A 216 4.48 5.44 6.42
C TYR A 216 3.27 5.62 5.48
N GLU A 217 2.93 4.62 4.65
CA GLU A 217 1.81 4.73 3.71
C GLU A 217 0.48 5.10 4.38
N LEU A 218 0.18 4.48 5.53
CA LEU A 218 -1.01 4.78 6.33
C LEU A 218 -1.11 6.27 6.70
N HIS A 219 0.00 6.87 7.15
CA HIS A 219 0.03 8.27 7.57
C HIS A 219 -0.20 9.21 6.40
N CYS A 220 0.42 8.91 5.26
CA CYS A 220 0.22 9.64 4.01
C CYS A 220 -1.22 9.52 3.51
N LEU A 221 -1.82 8.33 3.56
CA LEU A 221 -3.20 8.11 3.14
C LEU A 221 -4.20 8.85 4.03
N VAL A 222 -4.02 8.82 5.36
CA VAL A 222 -4.87 9.59 6.28
C VAL A 222 -4.84 11.07 5.88
N HIS A 223 -3.66 11.64 5.65
CA HIS A 223 -3.55 13.02 5.18
C HIS A 223 -4.23 13.25 3.82
N GLY A 224 -3.99 12.37 2.84
CA GLY A 224 -4.58 12.44 1.51
C GLY A 224 -6.10 12.38 1.51
N VAL A 225 -6.70 11.57 2.40
CA VAL A 225 -8.16 11.45 2.60
C VAL A 225 -8.76 12.77 3.08
N TYR A 226 -8.11 13.47 4.02
CA TYR A 226 -8.57 14.79 4.46
C TYR A 226 -8.48 15.83 3.34
N ARG A 227 -7.46 15.75 2.48
CA ARG A 227 -7.23 16.69 1.38
C ARG A 227 -8.10 16.43 0.13
N SER A 228 -8.46 15.18 -0.13
CA SER A 228 -9.12 14.75 -1.37
C SER A 228 -10.38 13.93 -1.08
N THR A 229 -11.55 14.50 -1.38
CA THR A 229 -12.82 13.75 -1.35
C THR A 229 -12.78 12.55 -2.28
N ALA A 230 -12.15 12.66 -3.45
CA ALA A 230 -12.04 11.56 -4.40
C ALA A 230 -11.27 10.38 -3.80
N MET A 231 -10.15 10.63 -3.10
CA MET A 231 -9.37 9.59 -2.42
C MET A 231 -10.20 8.88 -1.35
N ALA A 232 -10.91 9.64 -0.51
CA ALA A 232 -11.77 9.08 0.53
C ALA A 232 -12.86 8.14 -0.05
N MET A 233 -13.55 8.61 -1.10
CA MET A 233 -14.63 7.86 -1.76
C MET A 233 -14.11 6.65 -2.55
N TRP A 234 -12.90 6.73 -3.09
CA TRP A 234 -12.28 5.62 -3.78
C TRP A 234 -11.83 4.54 -2.79
N LEU A 235 -11.16 4.92 -1.69
CA LEU A 235 -10.74 3.99 -0.64
C LEU A 235 -11.92 3.33 0.08
N SER A 236 -13.04 4.03 0.28
CA SER A 236 -14.22 3.43 0.94
C SER A 236 -14.81 2.24 0.17
N ARG A 237 -14.52 2.13 -1.13
CA ARG A 237 -14.90 0.99 -2.00
C ARG A 237 -13.81 -0.08 -2.11
N ARG A 238 -12.68 0.10 -1.42
CA ARG A 238 -11.47 -0.74 -1.50
C ARG A 238 -11.03 -1.22 -0.12
N PRO A 239 -11.84 -2.04 0.56
CA PRO A 239 -11.50 -2.57 1.88
C PRO A 239 -10.23 -3.44 1.86
N ASP A 240 -9.89 -4.04 0.70
CA ASP A 240 -8.63 -4.77 0.47
C ASP A 240 -7.40 -3.90 0.73
N ILE A 241 -7.43 -2.66 0.23
CA ILE A 241 -6.33 -1.69 0.39
C ILE A 241 -6.26 -1.25 1.85
N ILE A 242 -7.39 -0.85 2.43
CA ILE A 242 -7.48 -0.39 3.83
C ILE A 242 -6.92 -1.46 4.78
N GLN A 243 -7.35 -2.71 4.63
CA GLN A 243 -6.88 -3.80 5.47
C GLN A 243 -5.37 -4.04 5.31
N THR A 244 -4.85 -3.96 4.08
CA THR A 244 -3.42 -4.16 3.83
C THR A 244 -2.57 -3.08 4.52
N VAL A 245 -2.96 -1.81 4.41
CA VAL A 245 -2.19 -0.71 5.00
C VAL A 245 -2.35 -0.61 6.51
N GLU A 246 -3.47 -1.06 7.08
CA GLU A 246 -3.69 -1.08 8.54
C GLU A 246 -3.00 -2.28 9.20
N ARG A 247 -2.94 -3.46 8.55
CA ARG A 247 -2.25 -4.65 9.09
C ARG A 247 -0.75 -4.43 9.38
N GLY A 248 -0.12 -3.50 8.68
CA GLY A 248 1.29 -3.17 8.90
C GLY A 248 1.58 -2.42 10.21
N TRP A 249 0.54 -2.11 11.00
CA TRP A 249 0.64 -1.27 12.20
C TRP A 249 -0.11 -1.89 13.37
N ASP A 250 0.55 -1.94 14.54
CA ASP A 250 0.04 -2.51 15.78
C ASP A 250 -0.97 -1.59 16.52
N TRP A 251 -1.44 -0.52 15.86
CA TRP A 251 -2.39 0.42 16.46
C TRP A 251 -3.80 -0.15 16.41
N THR A 252 -4.45 -0.21 17.56
CA THR A 252 -5.77 -0.81 17.80
C THR A 252 -6.95 -0.04 17.21
N GLU A 253 -6.74 1.10 16.56
CA GLU A 253 -7.82 1.98 16.10
C GLU A 253 -7.61 2.40 14.65
N GLY A 254 -8.36 1.83 13.70
CA GLY A 254 -8.25 2.04 12.25
C GLY A 254 -8.34 3.52 11.84
N PRO A 255 -7.20 4.25 11.74
CA PRO A 255 -7.22 5.70 11.65
C PRO A 255 -7.61 6.16 10.24
N LEU A 256 -7.38 5.30 9.24
CA LEU A 256 -7.77 5.55 7.87
C LEU A 256 -9.28 5.47 7.70
N ARG A 257 -9.94 4.48 8.31
CA ARG A 257 -11.40 4.35 8.31
C ARG A 257 -12.07 5.55 8.96
N ARG A 258 -11.57 5.99 10.12
CA ARG A 258 -12.00 7.24 10.76
C ARG A 258 -11.83 8.43 9.83
N GLY A 259 -10.68 8.58 9.18
CA GLY A 259 -10.45 9.66 8.21
C GLY A 259 -11.46 9.64 7.05
N ILE A 260 -11.76 8.47 6.51
CA ILE A 260 -12.73 8.29 5.42
C ILE A 260 -14.14 8.68 5.89
N ASN A 261 -14.56 8.19 7.06
CA ASN A 261 -15.84 8.53 7.68
C ASN A 261 -15.94 10.03 7.97
N ALA A 262 -14.87 10.65 8.45
CA ALA A 262 -14.81 12.10 8.67
C ALA A 262 -15.09 12.85 7.36
N ARG A 263 -14.43 12.43 6.28
CA ARG A 263 -14.63 13.04 4.96
C ARG A 263 -16.04 12.82 4.44
N HIS A 264 -16.66 11.67 4.69
CA HIS A 264 -18.06 11.44 4.34
C HIS A 264 -18.99 12.44 5.06
N VAL A 265 -18.82 12.65 6.37
CA VAL A 265 -19.62 13.64 7.14
C VAL A 265 -19.45 15.05 6.58
N MET A 266 -18.21 15.47 6.30
CA MET A 266 -17.91 16.80 5.71
C MET A 266 -18.58 17.04 4.36
N ASN A 267 -18.87 15.97 3.61
CA ASN A 267 -19.57 16.04 2.33
C ASN A 267 -21.08 15.72 2.46
N GLY A 268 -21.62 15.62 3.68
CA GLY A 268 -23.05 15.34 3.93
C GLY A 268 -23.46 13.88 3.72
N TYR A 269 -22.52 12.96 3.56
CA TYR A 269 -22.80 11.52 3.40
C TYR A 269 -22.76 10.82 4.77
N THR A 270 -23.83 10.91 5.55
CA THR A 270 -23.86 10.36 6.92
C THR A 270 -24.63 9.06 7.07
N ARG A 271 -25.42 8.67 6.06
CA ARG A 271 -26.34 7.52 6.13
C ARG A 271 -25.70 6.20 6.55
N HIS A 272 -24.44 5.98 6.20
CA HIS A 272 -23.73 4.73 6.52
C HIS A 272 -23.20 4.70 7.96
N LEU A 273 -23.21 5.83 8.67
CA LEU A 273 -22.84 5.93 10.08
C LEU A 273 -24.01 5.74 11.03
N LEU A 274 -25.23 5.60 10.49
CA LEU A 274 -26.43 5.43 11.30
C LEU A 274 -26.50 4.01 11.86
N PRO A 275 -27.12 3.80 13.04
CA PRO A 275 -27.24 2.47 13.64
C PRO A 275 -27.98 1.44 12.76
N THR A 276 -28.79 1.92 11.82
CA THR A 276 -29.56 1.10 10.87
C THR A 276 -28.77 0.74 9.60
N ALA A 277 -27.53 1.20 9.47
CA ALA A 277 -26.71 0.93 8.29
C ALA A 277 -26.25 -0.54 8.26
N ASP A 278 -26.16 -1.10 7.06
CA ASP A 278 -25.58 -2.42 6.79
C ASP A 278 -24.45 -2.26 5.74
N PRO A 279 -23.18 -2.58 6.08
CA PRO A 279 -22.73 -3.03 7.40
C PRO A 279 -22.74 -1.90 8.44
N TYR A 280 -22.97 -2.28 9.70
CA TYR A 280 -22.87 -1.37 10.84
C TYR A 280 -21.42 -0.90 11.04
N VAL A 281 -21.24 0.40 11.32
CA VAL A 281 -19.94 1.00 11.63
C VAL A 281 -19.76 1.07 13.14
N PRO A 282 -18.81 0.30 13.73
CA PRO A 282 -18.52 0.33 15.16
C PRO A 282 -18.13 1.71 15.66
N ASP A 283 -18.33 1.95 16.95
CA ASP A 283 -18.06 3.25 17.58
C ASP A 283 -16.57 3.61 17.49
N GLU A 284 -15.70 2.61 17.48
CA GLU A 284 -14.25 2.76 17.33
C GLU A 284 -13.86 3.23 15.92
N GLU A 285 -14.72 3.10 14.92
CA GLU A 285 -14.49 3.61 13.56
C GLU A 285 -15.12 5.00 13.33
N LEU A 286 -15.82 5.54 14.33
CA LEU A 286 -16.44 6.85 14.24
C LEU A 286 -15.37 7.97 14.21
N PRO A 287 -15.54 8.96 13.31
CA PRO A 287 -14.55 9.99 13.13
C PRO A 287 -14.56 11.00 14.27
N TYR A 288 -13.39 11.40 14.76
CA TYR A 288 -13.28 12.48 15.74
C TYR A 288 -13.36 13.88 15.10
N TRP A 289 -12.54 14.13 14.08
CA TRP A 289 -12.35 15.47 13.50
C TRP A 289 -13.17 15.65 12.21
N ILE A 290 -14.42 16.10 12.34
CA ILE A 290 -15.39 16.15 11.23
C ILE A 290 -15.59 17.53 10.58
N TRP A 291 -14.78 18.53 10.90
CA TRP A 291 -15.02 19.93 10.51
C TRP A 291 -13.90 20.60 9.69
N TYR A 292 -12.83 19.86 9.37
CA TYR A 292 -11.70 20.36 8.57
C TYR A 292 -11.30 19.32 7.51
N PRO A 293 -11.00 19.70 6.26
CA PRO A 293 -10.90 21.07 5.75
C PRO A 293 -12.23 21.69 5.31
N THR A 294 -13.33 20.94 5.38
CA THR A 294 -14.64 21.40 4.91
C THR A 294 -15.64 21.28 6.05
N MET A 295 -16.27 22.40 6.41
CA MET A 295 -17.28 22.43 7.47
C MET A 295 -18.57 21.76 6.99
N PRO A 296 -19.11 20.75 7.70
CA PRO A 296 -20.42 20.18 7.39
C PRO A 296 -21.54 21.22 7.51
N HIS A 297 -22.63 21.01 6.77
CA HIS A 297 -23.82 21.85 6.92
C HIS A 297 -24.42 21.69 8.35
N PRO A 298 -24.87 22.77 9.01
CA PRO A 298 -25.40 22.71 10.38
C PRO A 298 -26.53 21.68 10.56
N GLY A 299 -27.42 21.52 9.58
CA GLY A 299 -28.46 20.49 9.62
C GLY A 299 -27.91 19.06 9.65
N ILE A 300 -26.81 18.78 8.93
CA ILE A 300 -26.17 17.46 8.96
C ILE A 300 -25.61 17.16 10.36
N LEU A 301 -25.03 18.16 11.04
CA LEU A 301 -24.52 18.00 12.40
C LEU A 301 -25.64 17.70 13.39
N HIS A 302 -26.75 18.42 13.29
CA HIS A 302 -27.94 18.16 14.10
C HIS A 302 -28.47 16.74 13.88
N ASP A 303 -28.76 16.39 12.62
CA ASP A 303 -29.39 15.12 12.27
C ASP A 303 -28.50 13.92 12.63
N LEU A 304 -27.18 14.06 12.43
CA LEU A 304 -26.21 13.04 12.82
C LEU A 304 -26.13 12.89 14.35
N ALA A 305 -26.13 13.99 15.11
CA ALA A 305 -26.10 13.95 16.57
C ALA A 305 -27.34 13.29 17.17
N VAL A 306 -28.51 13.51 16.56
CA VAL A 306 -29.77 12.88 16.97
C VAL A 306 -29.78 11.40 16.61
N ALA A 307 -29.40 11.05 15.37
CA ALA A 307 -29.49 9.69 14.87
C ALA A 307 -28.35 8.76 15.36
N ARG A 308 -27.21 9.32 15.77
CA ARG A 308 -26.03 8.57 16.25
C ARG A 308 -25.48 9.23 17.52
N PRO A 309 -26.00 8.90 18.72
CA PRO A 309 -25.61 9.54 19.98
C PRO A 309 -24.09 9.56 20.25
N ALA A 310 -23.38 8.49 19.86
CA ALA A 310 -21.91 8.40 19.97
C ALA A 310 -21.15 9.50 19.20
N MET A 311 -21.80 10.15 18.21
CA MET A 311 -21.26 11.28 17.44
C MET A 311 -21.63 12.65 17.99
N ARG A 312 -22.46 12.75 19.05
CA ARG A 312 -22.88 14.04 19.63
C ARG A 312 -21.66 14.91 20.00
N PRO A 313 -20.64 14.42 20.74
CA PRO A 313 -19.50 15.26 21.13
C PRO A 313 -18.75 15.88 19.94
N GLN A 314 -18.63 15.13 18.83
CA GLN A 314 -17.96 15.55 17.61
C GLN A 314 -18.79 16.59 16.87
N CYS A 315 -20.11 16.41 16.80
CA CYS A 315 -21.03 17.38 16.22
C CYS A 315 -21.04 18.70 17.01
N VAL A 316 -21.02 18.63 18.34
CA VAL A 316 -20.91 19.81 19.23
C VAL A 316 -19.61 20.56 18.97
N ARG A 317 -18.47 19.87 18.91
CA ARG A 317 -17.17 20.50 18.58
C ARG A 317 -17.16 21.13 17.19
N ALA A 318 -17.76 20.47 16.20
CA ALA A 318 -17.93 21.03 14.87
C ALA A 318 -18.80 22.30 14.88
N CYS A 319 -19.86 22.34 15.68
CA CYS A 319 -20.69 23.54 15.84
C CYS A 319 -19.90 24.70 16.45
N ILE A 320 -19.06 24.44 17.45
CA ILE A 320 -18.17 25.46 18.04
C ILE A 320 -17.21 25.98 16.96
N ALA A 321 -16.56 25.09 16.22
CA ALA A 321 -15.62 25.45 15.17
C ALA A 321 -16.28 26.22 14.00
N GLY A 322 -17.53 25.90 13.67
CA GLY A 322 -18.32 26.55 12.62
C GLY A 322 -19.12 27.79 13.07
N GLY A 323 -19.13 28.13 14.36
CA GLY A 323 -19.93 29.24 14.89
C GLY A 323 -21.45 28.98 14.89
N PHE A 324 -21.89 27.73 14.85
CA PHE A 324 -23.30 27.33 14.75
C PHE A 324 -24.00 27.31 16.12
N LYS A 325 -24.13 28.47 16.77
CA LYS A 325 -24.72 28.58 18.12
C LYS A 325 -26.12 27.95 18.24
N GLY A 326 -26.99 28.15 17.24
CA GLY A 326 -28.35 27.61 17.26
C GLY A 326 -28.38 26.08 17.30
N VAL A 327 -27.61 25.43 16.43
CA VAL A 327 -27.50 23.97 16.40
C VAL A 327 -26.79 23.43 17.63
N TYR A 328 -25.74 24.11 18.10
CA TYR A 328 -25.09 23.75 19.36
C TYR A 328 -26.10 23.65 20.51
N THR A 329 -26.92 24.69 20.70
CA THR A 329 -27.95 24.70 21.75
C THR A 329 -28.96 23.58 21.56
N GLN A 330 -29.43 23.36 20.33
CA GLN A 330 -30.36 22.25 20.03
C GLN A 330 -29.78 20.87 20.39
N ILE A 331 -28.51 20.62 20.08
CA ILE A 331 -27.86 19.34 20.40
C ILE A 331 -27.64 19.19 21.91
N MET A 332 -27.23 20.26 22.60
CA MET A 332 -26.96 20.22 24.05
C MET A 332 -28.24 20.09 24.90
N ASP A 333 -29.34 20.68 24.44
CA ASP A 333 -30.65 20.62 25.13
C ASP A 333 -31.44 19.35 24.75
N TRP A 334 -30.92 18.50 23.86
CA TRP A 334 -31.58 17.27 23.45
C TRP A 334 -31.39 16.16 24.49
N TYR A 335 -32.49 15.79 25.15
CA TYR A 335 -32.58 14.60 26.00
C TYR A 335 -33.00 13.40 25.14
N GLY A 336 -32.10 12.46 24.90
CA GLY A 336 -32.41 11.24 24.18
C GLY A 336 -33.35 10.31 24.97
N PRO A 337 -33.89 9.25 24.35
CA PRO A 337 -34.66 8.24 25.06
C PRO A 337 -33.84 7.50 26.13
N ASP A 338 -32.52 7.33 25.94
CA ASP A 338 -31.62 6.69 26.91
C ASP A 338 -31.23 7.60 28.09
N ASP A 339 -31.18 8.93 27.87
CA ASP A 339 -30.86 9.92 28.91
C ASP A 339 -31.97 9.99 30.00
N LYS A 340 -33.19 9.55 29.68
CA LYS A 340 -34.28 9.45 30.66
C LYS A 340 -34.14 8.28 31.63
N ALA A 341 -33.38 7.24 31.27
CA ALA A 341 -33.22 6.06 32.12
C ALA A 341 -32.15 6.28 33.21
N GLU A 342 -31.09 7.05 32.92
CA GLU A 342 -30.04 7.35 33.90
C GLU A 342 -30.41 8.52 34.84
N ASP A 343 -31.18 9.51 34.37
CA ASP A 343 -31.61 10.67 35.17
C ASP A 343 -32.69 10.31 36.24
N GLU A 344 -33.41 9.19 36.09
CA GLU A 344 -34.33 8.70 37.12
C GLU A 344 -33.62 7.93 38.25
N GLU A 345 -32.43 7.38 38.00
CA GLU A 345 -31.67 6.60 39.00
C GLU A 345 -30.61 7.44 39.74
N ASN A 346 -30.03 8.46 39.12
CA ASN A 346 -29.06 9.37 39.75
C ASN A 346 -29.56 10.81 39.76
N GLY A 347 -30.25 11.18 40.85
CA GLY A 347 -30.76 12.53 41.05
C GLY A 347 -29.74 13.65 40.79
N ARG A 348 -30.16 14.61 39.95
CA ARG A 348 -29.54 15.94 39.68
C ARG A 348 -28.24 16.23 40.41
N VAL A 349 -27.12 16.10 39.71
CA VAL A 349 -25.91 16.90 40.01
C VAL A 349 -25.96 18.15 39.11
N PRO A 350 -26.06 19.37 39.67
CA PRO A 350 -26.03 20.57 38.85
C PRO A 350 -24.61 20.78 38.30
N LEU A 351 -24.50 21.03 37.00
CA LEU A 351 -23.25 21.46 36.36
C LEU A 351 -22.76 22.80 36.95
N PRO A 352 -21.43 23.03 37.01
CA PRO A 352 -20.88 24.25 37.59
C PRO A 352 -21.29 25.48 36.78
N ALA A 353 -21.65 26.54 37.49
CA ALA A 353 -22.02 27.83 36.91
C ALA A 353 -20.97 28.32 35.89
N VAL A 354 -21.48 28.75 34.75
CA VAL A 354 -20.77 29.48 33.69
C VAL A 354 -19.92 30.58 34.33
N LEU A 355 -18.58 30.49 34.18
CA LEU A 355 -17.67 31.58 34.48
C LEU A 355 -17.99 32.74 33.54
N ALA A 356 -18.71 33.73 34.07
CA ALA A 356 -18.90 35.03 33.45
C ALA A 356 -17.54 35.72 33.33
N ILE A 357 -16.99 35.79 32.12
CA ILE A 357 -15.87 36.68 31.82
C ILE A 357 -16.44 38.10 31.81
N HIS A 358 -16.24 38.82 32.91
CA HIS A 358 -16.41 40.26 32.97
C HIS A 358 -15.32 40.93 32.12
N ALA A 359 -15.73 41.56 31.02
CA ALA A 359 -14.96 42.63 30.40
C ALA A 359 -15.28 43.93 31.15
N GLU A 360 -14.48 44.27 32.18
CA GLU A 360 -14.39 45.66 32.63
C GLU A 360 -13.41 46.39 31.71
N ALA A 361 -13.96 47.13 30.75
CA ALA A 361 -13.28 48.26 30.15
C ALA A 361 -13.31 49.42 31.15
N LYS A 362 -12.14 49.84 31.65
CA LYS A 362 -11.95 51.15 32.29
C LYS A 362 -10.67 51.81 31.78
N ARG A 363 -10.92 52.89 31.02
CA ARG A 363 -10.09 54.05 30.63
C ARG A 363 -9.01 53.85 29.58
#